data_AF-A0A6P4YVK9-F1
#
_entry.id   AF-A0A6P4YVK9-F1
#
_cell.length_a   1.000
_cell.length_b   1.000
_cell.length_c   1.000
_cell.angle_alpha   90.00
_cell.angle_beta   90.00
_cell.angle_gamma   90.00
#
_symmetry.space_group_name_H-M   'P 1'
#
loop_
_entity.id
_entity.type
_entity.pdbx_description
1 polymer ?
#
loop_
_entity_poly.entity_id
_entity_poly.type
_entity_poly.pdbx_seq_one_letter_code
_entity_poly.pdbx_strand_id
1 'polypeptide(L)'
;MVTHGEALVVAGRRVKQAGSTSPQNVVRRRIKRKAIRSQHMRWPYATIPYIFDQDFSDSDKDIVHQAMRRWEEHTCLKFVARDNPQENILAINNYIHFVKSGGCWSKVGMFWWTPEQKLSLDNECLQNKNGVAIAMHEIGHAIGFFHEHARPDRDDYVTIEWDNIRWGRYRHFSKFYWNMIETFDIPYDYLSIMHYSDNEFSWDSKTLRTIKTRDPSFQNIIGQRISLSYYDIKMTNDMYSCAARCPYYQRCTYPNSFLGPTCRCLCPNYHGLGAKECPVNNAIQVVHGYGGHYLDCYEGTGTTYRGTRSWTRSGHTCMNWANTLDRDVSILTYPNSAGGIGNHNYCRNPYAGSPQPWCYVSDIRVFWEYCDIPRCQ
;
A
#
# COMPACT_ATOMS: atom_id res chain seq x y z
N MET A 1 21.32 22.53 -15.54
CA MET A 1 22.33 21.69 -14.85
C MET A 1 21.61 20.43 -14.44
N VAL A 2 22.09 19.26 -14.87
CA VAL A 2 21.35 18.00 -14.70
C VAL A 2 21.74 17.40 -13.36
N THR A 3 20.80 17.34 -12.42
CA THR A 3 20.96 16.71 -11.10
C THR A 3 20.62 15.22 -11.21
N HIS A 4 21.42 14.39 -10.56
CA HIS A 4 21.45 12.94 -10.71
C HIS A 4 21.35 12.30 -9.33
N GLY A 5 20.17 11.79 -8.97
CA GLY A 5 19.96 10.98 -7.76
C GLY A 5 20.25 9.51 -8.05
N GLU A 6 21.33 8.97 -7.51
CA GLU A 6 21.67 7.55 -7.56
C GLU A 6 21.14 6.82 -6.30
N ALA A 7 20.42 5.72 -6.49
CA ALA A 7 20.14 4.76 -5.43
C ALA A 7 21.23 3.67 -5.43
N LEU A 8 22.04 3.63 -4.37
CA LEU A 8 23.06 2.61 -4.12
C LEU A 8 22.42 1.32 -3.59
N VAL A 9 22.65 0.19 -4.28
CA VAL A 9 22.40 -1.16 -3.75
C VAL A 9 23.61 -2.04 -4.04
N VAL A 10 24.21 -2.57 -2.96
CA VAL A 10 25.33 -3.51 -2.99
C VAL A 10 24.81 -4.89 -3.40
N ALA A 11 25.34 -5.44 -4.51
CA ALA A 11 24.99 -6.76 -5.01
C ALA A 11 26.12 -7.77 -4.75
N GLY A 12 25.82 -8.82 -3.98
CA GLY A 12 26.68 -10.00 -3.80
C GLY A 12 26.73 -10.88 -5.06
N ARG A 13 27.86 -11.57 -5.25
CA ARG A 13 28.28 -12.31 -6.46
C ARG A 13 27.43 -13.54 -6.81
N ARG A 14 27.46 -13.86 -8.13
CA ARG A 14 26.82 -14.94 -8.90
C ARG A 14 27.27 -16.37 -8.54
N VAL A 15 26.36 -17.33 -8.79
CA VAL A 15 26.66 -18.60 -9.49
C VAL A 15 25.50 -18.92 -10.46
N LYS A 16 25.81 -19.38 -11.68
CA LYS A 16 24.88 -19.89 -12.71
C LYS A 16 25.04 -21.41 -12.83
N GLN A 17 23.95 -22.14 -13.06
CA GLN A 17 23.91 -23.18 -14.12
C GLN A 17 22.48 -23.50 -14.56
N ALA A 18 22.36 -24.04 -15.78
CA ALA A 18 21.19 -24.06 -16.65
C ALA A 18 20.43 -25.41 -16.67
N GLY A 19 19.19 -25.40 -17.17
CA GLY A 19 18.44 -26.59 -17.56
C GLY A 19 17.07 -26.24 -18.17
N SER A 20 16.87 -26.61 -19.43
CA SER A 20 15.71 -26.35 -20.31
C SER A 20 14.51 -27.25 -20.06
N THR A 21 13.29 -26.77 -20.35
CA THR A 21 12.26 -27.38 -21.26
C THR A 21 10.94 -26.57 -21.17
N SER A 22 10.17 -26.57 -22.27
CA SER A 22 8.90 -25.87 -22.51
C SER A 22 7.86 -26.90 -23.03
N PRO A 23 6.56 -26.62 -23.23
CA PRO A 23 5.58 -25.79 -22.49
C PRO A 23 4.31 -26.59 -22.11
N GLN A 24 3.56 -26.18 -21.08
CA GLN A 24 2.12 -26.46 -21.02
C GLN A 24 1.34 -25.17 -20.71
N ASN A 25 0.37 -24.91 -21.58
CA ASN A 25 -0.60 -23.82 -21.51
C ASN A 25 -1.46 -23.94 -20.25
N VAL A 26 -1.05 -23.22 -19.20
CA VAL A 26 -1.95 -22.79 -18.14
C VAL A 26 -2.16 -21.30 -18.37
N VAL A 27 -3.36 -20.89 -18.75
CA VAL A 27 -3.77 -19.48 -18.70
C VAL A 27 -3.81 -19.09 -17.22
N ARG A 28 -2.63 -18.79 -16.67
CA ARG A 28 -2.48 -18.19 -15.34
C ARG A 28 -3.01 -16.78 -15.48
N ARG A 29 -4.23 -16.56 -14.97
CA ARG A 29 -4.77 -15.21 -14.74
C ARG A 29 -3.74 -14.46 -13.89
N ARG A 30 -2.96 -13.60 -14.53
CA ARG A 30 -1.75 -12.99 -13.97
C ARG A 30 -2.20 -11.98 -12.92
N ILE A 31 -1.91 -12.25 -11.65
CA ILE A 31 -2.22 -11.34 -10.54
C ILE A 31 -1.26 -10.13 -10.65
N LYS A 32 -1.80 -8.92 -10.75
CA LYS A 32 -1.13 -7.63 -11.06
C LYS A 32 -0.74 -6.86 -9.78
N ARG A 33 0.28 -5.95 -9.72
CA ARG A 33 0.88 -5.41 -8.45
C ARG A 33 1.66 -4.03 -8.55
N LYS A 34 1.45 -2.99 -7.67
CA LYS A 34 2.07 -1.60 -7.63
C LYS A 34 2.70 -1.06 -6.29
N ALA A 35 2.13 -1.28 -5.12
CA ALA A 35 2.58 -0.80 -3.80
C ALA A 35 3.51 -1.78 -3.05
N ILE A 36 4.18 -1.36 -1.97
CA ILE A 36 5.08 -2.25 -1.21
C ILE A 36 4.33 -3.43 -0.58
N ARG A 37 4.84 -4.65 -0.85
CA ARG A 37 4.20 -5.88 -0.36
C ARG A 37 4.48 -6.14 1.13
N SER A 38 5.67 -5.80 1.62
CA SER A 38 6.06 -6.05 3.01
C SER A 38 5.28 -5.15 3.97
N GLN A 39 4.53 -5.76 4.89
CA GLN A 39 3.79 -5.03 5.93
C GLN A 39 4.73 -4.34 6.93
N HIS A 40 5.92 -4.92 7.21
CA HIS A 40 6.92 -4.32 8.09
C HIS A 40 7.53 -3.02 7.55
N MET A 41 7.35 -2.75 6.25
CA MET A 41 7.78 -1.49 5.62
C MET A 41 6.63 -0.51 5.43
N ARG A 42 5.48 -0.76 6.05
CA ARG A 42 4.36 0.19 6.12
C ARG A 42 4.40 0.92 7.45
N TRP A 43 3.89 2.15 7.47
CA TRP A 43 3.80 2.94 8.69
C TRP A 43 2.75 2.36 9.66
N PRO A 44 3.12 2.04 10.91
CA PRO A 44 2.16 1.52 11.89
C PRO A 44 0.96 2.46 12.07
N TYR A 45 -0.23 1.88 12.23
CA TYR A 45 -1.49 2.61 12.46
C TYR A 45 -1.86 3.64 11.38
N ALA A 46 -1.21 3.59 10.21
CA ALA A 46 -1.32 4.63 9.18
C ALA A 46 -0.83 6.01 9.66
N THR A 47 0.02 6.07 10.69
CA THR A 47 0.56 7.32 11.25
C THR A 47 2.00 7.51 10.81
N ILE A 48 2.31 8.68 10.27
CA ILE A 48 3.62 9.06 9.72
C ILE A 48 4.16 10.25 10.54
N PRO A 49 5.02 10.01 11.52
CA PRO A 49 5.68 11.08 12.24
C PRO A 49 6.65 11.85 11.33
N TYR A 50 6.78 13.15 11.52
CA TYR A 50 7.71 13.96 10.73
C TYR A 50 8.34 15.13 11.48
N ILE A 51 9.47 15.59 10.94
CA ILE A 51 10.13 16.85 11.29
C ILE A 51 10.59 17.57 10.02
N PHE A 52 10.81 18.87 10.13
CA PHE A 52 11.49 19.66 9.10
C PHE A 52 12.90 20.03 9.55
N ASP A 53 13.83 20.01 8.60
CA ASP A 53 15.13 20.64 8.77
C ASP A 53 14.95 22.17 8.92
N GLN A 54 15.97 22.83 9.48
CA GLN A 54 15.93 24.26 9.82
C GLN A 54 15.88 25.17 8.58
N ASP A 55 16.27 24.64 7.43
CA ASP A 55 16.31 25.34 6.14
C ASP A 55 14.94 25.47 5.43
N PHE A 56 13.87 24.87 5.99
CA PHE A 56 12.49 25.04 5.51
C PHE A 56 11.89 26.35 6.01
N SER A 57 11.56 27.24 5.06
CA SER A 57 10.76 28.43 5.36
C SER A 57 9.31 28.06 5.68
N ASP A 58 8.54 28.96 6.29
CA ASP A 58 7.12 28.71 6.57
C ASP A 58 6.30 28.48 5.30
N SER A 59 6.69 29.13 4.19
CA SER A 59 6.09 28.87 2.87
C SER A 59 6.39 27.46 2.36
N ASP A 60 7.61 26.95 2.56
CA ASP A 60 7.97 25.58 2.18
C ASP A 60 7.19 24.57 3.02
N LYS A 61 7.10 24.81 4.34
CA LYS A 61 6.31 23.98 5.27
C LYS A 61 4.83 23.96 4.88
N ASP A 62 4.24 25.09 4.51
CA ASP A 62 2.84 25.12 4.08
C ASP A 62 2.59 24.28 2.82
N ILE A 63 3.49 24.31 1.83
CA ILE A 63 3.38 23.46 0.63
C ILE A 63 3.40 21.97 1.00
N VAL A 64 4.31 21.57 1.89
CA VAL A 64 4.38 20.18 2.37
C VAL A 64 3.14 19.81 3.17
N HIS A 65 2.67 20.69 4.06
CA HIS A 65 1.43 20.49 4.81
C HIS A 65 0.20 20.39 3.89
N GLN A 66 0.12 21.18 2.81
CA GLN A 66 -0.92 21.05 1.79
C GLN A 66 -0.88 19.65 1.15
N ALA A 67 0.30 19.16 0.79
CA ALA A 67 0.49 17.82 0.24
C ALA A 67 0.06 16.71 1.21
N MET A 68 0.43 16.83 2.49
CA MET A 68 -0.03 15.93 3.56
C MET A 68 -1.56 15.93 3.67
N ARG A 69 -2.18 17.11 3.72
CA ARG A 69 -3.65 17.23 3.79
C ARG A 69 -4.35 16.53 2.62
N ARG A 70 -3.80 16.57 1.40
CA ARG A 70 -4.38 15.86 0.24
C ARG A 70 -4.35 14.34 0.41
N TRP A 71 -3.33 13.78 1.07
CA TRP A 71 -3.31 12.37 1.43
C TRP A 71 -4.31 12.06 2.55
N GLU A 72 -4.42 12.91 3.57
CA GLU A 72 -5.32 12.70 4.71
C GLU A 72 -6.81 12.85 4.38
N GLU A 73 -7.16 13.63 3.35
CA GLU A 73 -8.55 13.97 3.00
C GLU A 73 -9.40 12.74 2.67
N HIS A 74 -8.83 11.79 1.92
CA HIS A 74 -9.54 10.62 1.41
C HIS A 74 -8.91 9.29 1.85
N THR A 75 -7.98 9.32 2.82
CA THR A 75 -7.35 8.12 3.37
C THR A 75 -7.30 8.17 4.89
N CYS A 76 -6.99 7.05 5.53
CA CYS A 76 -6.83 6.99 6.98
C CYS A 76 -5.43 7.41 7.46
N LEU A 77 -4.55 7.85 6.55
CA LEU A 77 -3.22 8.33 6.90
C LEU A 77 -3.31 9.54 7.83
N LYS A 78 -2.33 9.65 8.72
CA LYS A 78 -2.16 10.80 9.61
C LYS A 78 -0.70 11.22 9.68
N PHE A 79 -0.41 12.48 9.38
CA PHE A 79 0.91 13.08 9.55
C PHE A 79 0.95 13.79 10.89
N VAL A 80 1.94 13.45 11.72
CA VAL A 80 2.06 13.99 13.09
C VAL A 80 3.44 14.59 13.27
N ALA A 81 3.51 15.88 13.58
CA ALA A 81 4.78 16.52 13.90
C ALA A 81 5.32 15.96 15.23
N ARG A 82 6.63 15.69 15.32
CA ARG A 82 7.23 15.10 16.53
C ARG A 82 7.29 16.04 17.74
N ASP A 83 7.05 17.33 17.57
CA ASP A 83 6.87 18.25 18.70
C ASP A 83 5.47 18.13 19.35
N ASN A 84 4.60 17.26 18.81
CA ASN A 84 3.25 17.07 19.33
C ASN A 84 3.24 16.16 20.58
N PRO A 85 2.62 16.58 21.71
CA PRO A 85 2.49 15.77 22.93
C PRO A 85 1.86 14.38 22.74
N GLN A 86 1.05 14.20 21.68
CA GLN A 86 0.47 12.89 21.31
C GLN A 86 1.52 11.86 20.85
N GLU A 87 2.74 12.29 20.52
CA GLU A 87 3.85 11.41 20.15
C GLU A 87 4.24 10.46 21.30
N ASN A 88 4.18 10.93 22.56
CA ASN A 88 4.47 10.11 23.74
C ASN A 88 3.53 8.91 23.91
N ILE A 89 2.44 8.84 23.13
CA ILE A 89 1.43 7.78 23.18
C ILE A 89 1.69 6.71 22.10
N LEU A 90 2.40 7.05 21.03
CA LEU A 90 2.69 6.12 19.93
C LEU A 90 4.13 5.60 20.09
N ALA A 91 4.30 4.31 20.33
CA ALA A 91 5.61 3.65 20.39
C ALA A 91 6.31 3.55 19.01
N ILE A 92 6.18 4.58 18.15
CA ILE A 92 6.72 4.67 16.81
C ILE A 92 7.96 5.57 16.87
N ASN A 93 9.15 4.97 16.80
CA ASN A 93 10.40 5.74 16.78
C ASN A 93 10.80 6.19 15.36
N ASN A 94 10.21 5.60 14.32
CA ASN A 94 10.51 5.93 12.94
C ASN A 94 9.79 7.22 12.50
N TYR A 95 10.45 8.06 11.70
CA TYR A 95 9.90 9.34 11.23
C TYR A 95 10.53 9.79 9.92
N ILE A 96 9.82 10.67 9.21
CA ILE A 96 10.33 11.37 8.03
C ILE A 96 11.04 12.65 8.47
N HIS A 97 12.27 12.85 8.02
CA HIS A 97 12.98 14.11 8.12
C HIS A 97 12.98 14.79 6.75
N PHE A 98 12.18 15.85 6.62
CA PHE A 98 12.16 16.67 5.41
C PHE A 98 13.41 17.56 5.35
N VAL A 99 14.19 17.43 4.28
CA VAL A 99 15.50 18.11 4.10
C VAL A 99 15.58 18.79 2.72
N LYS A 100 16.46 19.77 2.54
CA LYS A 100 16.84 20.25 1.20
C LYS A 100 18.21 19.70 0.84
N SER A 101 18.24 18.55 0.17
CA SER A 101 19.47 17.81 -0.10
C SER A 101 19.56 17.38 -1.57
N GLY A 102 19.41 18.37 -2.47
CA GLY A 102 19.59 18.19 -3.91
C GLY A 102 18.42 17.46 -4.56
N GLY A 103 17.54 18.23 -5.19
CA GLY A 103 16.38 17.72 -5.93
C GLY A 103 15.33 17.05 -5.06
N CYS A 104 14.42 16.33 -5.72
CA CYS A 104 13.24 15.72 -5.11
C CYS A 104 13.44 14.20 -5.04
N TRP A 105 13.43 13.64 -3.83
CA TRP A 105 13.56 12.19 -3.66
C TRP A 105 13.07 11.71 -2.30
N SER A 106 12.74 10.42 -2.23
CA SER A 106 12.23 9.78 -1.03
C SER A 106 12.53 8.27 -1.05
N LYS A 107 12.59 7.66 0.14
CA LYS A 107 12.63 6.20 0.28
C LYS A 107 11.24 5.61 0.08
N VAL A 108 11.16 4.37 -0.41
CA VAL A 108 9.87 3.68 -0.55
C VAL A 108 9.49 2.95 0.74
N GLY A 109 8.44 3.41 1.41
CA GLY A 109 7.93 2.88 2.68
C GLY A 109 8.69 3.36 3.93
N MET A 110 8.38 2.73 5.06
CA MET A 110 9.02 2.95 6.37
C MET A 110 10.23 2.02 6.54
N PHE A 111 11.41 2.60 6.77
CA PHE A 111 12.62 1.84 7.07
C PHE A 111 12.73 1.57 8.56
N TRP A 112 12.38 0.36 8.98
CA TRP A 112 12.30 0.00 10.40
C TRP A 112 13.65 -0.04 11.14
N TRP A 113 14.78 -0.20 10.44
CA TRP A 113 16.11 -0.31 11.06
C TRP A 113 16.79 1.02 11.36
N THR A 114 16.23 2.14 10.92
CA THR A 114 16.70 3.49 11.27
C THR A 114 15.53 4.34 11.72
N PRO A 115 15.59 5.02 12.89
CA PRO A 115 14.54 5.94 13.30
C PRO A 115 14.30 7.03 12.26
N GLU A 116 15.38 7.66 11.78
CA GLU A 116 15.29 8.70 10.77
C GLU A 116 15.28 8.14 9.34
N GLN A 117 14.37 8.63 8.51
CA GLN A 117 14.51 8.57 7.05
C GLN A 117 14.33 9.94 6.40
N LYS A 118 15.32 10.35 5.61
CA LYS A 118 15.29 11.62 4.89
C LYS A 118 14.38 11.56 3.67
N LEU A 119 13.70 12.66 3.42
CA LEU A 119 12.92 12.95 2.22
C LEU A 119 13.32 14.35 1.74
N SER A 120 13.91 14.43 0.54
CA SER A 120 14.39 15.71 0.02
C SER A 120 13.33 16.41 -0.80
N LEU A 121 13.08 17.68 -0.45
CA LEU A 121 12.27 18.61 -1.22
C LEU A 121 13.01 19.95 -1.30
N ASP A 122 13.94 20.03 -2.24
CA ASP A 122 14.73 21.24 -2.48
C ASP A 122 13.87 22.39 -3.04
N ASN A 123 14.43 23.59 -3.14
CA ASN A 123 13.71 24.78 -3.62
C ASN A 123 13.10 24.56 -5.01
N GLU A 124 13.78 23.84 -5.91
CA GLU A 124 13.24 23.50 -7.23
C GLU A 124 11.99 22.61 -7.17
N CYS A 125 11.83 21.83 -6.10
CA CYS A 125 10.68 20.96 -5.87
C CYS A 125 9.48 21.74 -5.34
N LEU A 126 9.70 22.70 -4.44
CA LEU A 126 8.64 23.39 -3.71
C LEU A 126 8.26 24.73 -4.35
N GLN A 127 9.23 25.53 -4.79
CA GLN A 127 9.03 26.89 -5.27
C GLN A 127 8.67 26.94 -6.77
N ASN A 128 7.73 26.09 -7.17
CA ASN A 128 7.17 26.07 -8.51
C ASN A 128 5.66 25.79 -8.46
N LYS A 129 4.96 26.03 -9.58
CA LYS A 129 3.49 25.88 -9.68
C LYS A 129 2.94 24.49 -9.33
N ASN A 130 3.79 23.45 -9.41
CA ASN A 130 3.43 22.06 -9.12
C ASN A 130 3.99 21.60 -7.75
N GLY A 131 4.49 22.50 -6.90
CA GLY A 131 5.23 22.13 -5.70
C GLY A 131 4.45 21.23 -4.74
N VAL A 132 3.15 21.48 -4.57
CA VAL A 132 2.27 20.61 -3.77
C VAL A 132 2.20 19.20 -4.37
N ALA A 133 2.04 19.07 -5.68
CA ALA A 133 1.96 17.76 -6.34
C ALA A 133 3.29 17.01 -6.36
N ILE A 134 4.42 17.72 -6.46
CA ILE A 134 5.75 17.12 -6.34
C ILE A 134 5.95 16.60 -4.91
N ALA A 135 5.60 17.39 -3.89
CA ALA A 135 5.63 16.93 -2.50
C ALA A 135 4.70 15.71 -2.28
N MET A 136 3.51 15.69 -2.89
CA MET A 136 2.61 14.54 -2.83
C MET A 136 3.23 13.27 -3.45
N HIS A 137 4.00 13.39 -4.54
CA HIS A 137 4.73 12.28 -5.16
C HIS A 137 5.79 11.70 -4.21
N GLU A 138 6.64 12.56 -3.63
CA GLU A 138 7.70 12.11 -2.72
C GLU A 138 7.13 11.53 -1.41
N ILE A 139 6.03 12.07 -0.93
CA ILE A 139 5.27 11.49 0.17
C ILE A 139 4.66 10.13 -0.24
N GLY A 140 4.19 9.99 -1.49
CA GLY A 140 3.71 8.72 -2.04
C GLY A 140 4.76 7.61 -1.99
N HIS A 141 6.02 7.94 -2.29
CA HIS A 141 7.14 7.03 -2.04
C HIS A 141 7.25 6.64 -0.56
N ALA A 142 7.31 7.62 0.35
CA ALA A 142 7.42 7.35 1.78
C ALA A 142 6.25 6.51 2.34
N ILE A 143 5.04 6.70 1.79
CA ILE A 143 3.83 5.90 2.09
C ILE A 143 4.02 4.43 1.67
N GLY A 144 4.78 4.17 0.60
CA GLY A 144 5.11 2.81 0.14
C GLY A 144 4.88 2.57 -1.35
N PHE A 145 4.75 3.60 -2.18
CA PHE A 145 4.51 3.43 -3.61
C PHE A 145 5.81 3.44 -4.43
N PHE A 146 5.93 2.48 -5.34
CA PHE A 146 6.89 2.54 -6.44
C PHE A 146 6.29 3.33 -7.61
N HIS A 147 7.12 3.72 -8.58
CA HIS A 147 6.61 4.33 -9.80
C HIS A 147 5.68 3.39 -10.56
N GLU A 148 4.61 3.93 -11.17
CA GLU A 148 3.61 3.14 -11.88
C GLU A 148 4.24 2.34 -13.03
N HIS A 149 5.13 2.98 -13.80
CA HIS A 149 5.83 2.33 -14.90
C HIS A 149 6.87 1.30 -14.43
N ALA A 150 7.07 1.09 -13.13
CA ALA A 150 7.93 0.03 -12.61
C ALA A 150 7.16 -1.24 -12.26
N ARG A 151 5.83 -1.25 -12.45
CA ARG A 151 4.97 -2.41 -12.23
C ARG A 151 5.41 -3.62 -13.09
N PRO A 152 5.29 -4.86 -12.57
CA PRO A 152 5.68 -6.04 -13.35
C PRO A 152 4.81 -6.29 -14.59
N ASP A 153 3.55 -5.80 -14.60
CA ASP A 153 2.58 -5.88 -15.70
C ASP A 153 2.60 -4.66 -16.64
N ARG A 154 3.50 -3.67 -16.44
CA ARG A 154 3.47 -2.42 -17.22
C ARG A 154 3.47 -2.62 -18.74
N ASP A 155 4.10 -3.69 -19.24
CA ASP A 155 4.33 -3.86 -20.68
C ASP A 155 3.01 -4.18 -21.42
N ASP A 156 1.94 -4.48 -20.69
CA ASP A 156 0.56 -4.57 -21.19
C ASP A 156 -0.08 -3.18 -21.43
N TYR A 157 0.57 -2.10 -21.00
CA TYR A 157 0.03 -0.73 -20.95
C TYR A 157 0.98 0.33 -21.55
N VAL A 158 2.28 0.16 -21.39
CA VAL A 158 3.29 1.07 -21.93
C VAL A 158 4.43 0.29 -22.60
N THR A 159 5.11 0.96 -23.53
CA THR A 159 6.34 0.49 -24.17
C THR A 159 7.46 1.44 -23.80
N ILE A 160 8.62 0.90 -23.42
CA ILE A 160 9.82 1.69 -23.13
C ILE A 160 10.65 1.80 -24.40
N GLU A 161 10.92 3.03 -24.82
CA GLU A 161 11.77 3.35 -25.98
C GLU A 161 13.22 3.46 -25.50
N TRP A 162 13.87 2.30 -25.39
CA TRP A 162 15.21 2.20 -24.79
C TRP A 162 16.27 3.08 -25.48
N ASP A 163 16.18 3.25 -26.80
CA ASP A 163 17.12 4.06 -27.59
C ASP A 163 17.02 5.56 -27.29
N ASN A 164 15.88 6.01 -26.74
CA ASN A 164 15.64 7.41 -26.39
C ASN A 164 16.14 7.74 -24.96
N ILE A 165 16.54 6.74 -24.17
CA ILE A 165 16.97 6.93 -22.78
C ILE A 165 18.43 7.33 -22.74
N ARG A 166 18.74 8.38 -21.96
CA ARG A 166 20.11 8.84 -21.76
C ARG A 166 21.00 7.73 -21.20
N TRP A 167 22.21 7.61 -21.74
CA TRP A 167 23.16 6.60 -21.30
C TRP A 167 23.37 6.61 -19.77
N GLY A 168 23.38 5.42 -19.16
CA GLY A 168 23.45 5.24 -17.71
C GLY A 168 22.10 5.30 -16.97
N ARG A 169 21.00 5.70 -17.63
CA ARG A 169 19.68 5.85 -16.97
C ARG A 169 18.73 4.67 -17.15
N TYR A 170 19.11 3.65 -17.91
CA TYR A 170 18.28 2.47 -18.19
C TYR A 170 17.70 1.79 -16.94
N ARG A 171 18.44 1.79 -15.82
CA ARG A 171 18.00 1.15 -14.57
C ARG A 171 16.75 1.79 -13.96
N HIS A 172 16.49 3.08 -14.20
CA HIS A 172 15.28 3.78 -13.73
C HIS A 172 13.99 3.30 -14.41
N PHE A 173 14.13 2.53 -15.49
CA PHE A 173 13.04 1.87 -16.20
C PHE A 173 13.01 0.36 -15.91
N SER A 174 13.69 -0.14 -14.88
CA SER A 174 13.59 -1.55 -14.50
C SER A 174 12.23 -1.82 -13.88
N LYS A 175 11.64 -2.97 -14.21
CA LYS A 175 10.46 -3.47 -13.49
C LYS A 175 10.89 -4.08 -12.17
N PHE A 176 10.06 -3.93 -11.16
CA PHE A 176 10.19 -4.73 -9.95
C PHE A 176 9.61 -6.13 -10.15
N TYR A 177 9.92 -7.02 -9.21
CA TYR A 177 9.41 -8.39 -9.21
C TYR A 177 8.11 -8.51 -8.40
N TRP A 178 7.30 -9.51 -8.75
CA TRP A 178 6.02 -9.82 -8.09
C TRP A 178 6.13 -10.06 -6.58
N ASN A 179 7.29 -10.45 -6.08
CA ASN A 179 7.52 -10.67 -4.65
C ASN A 179 7.71 -9.36 -3.85
N MET A 180 8.00 -8.24 -4.49
CA MET A 180 8.26 -6.95 -3.84
C MET A 180 7.05 -6.02 -3.82
N ILE A 181 6.13 -6.22 -4.76
CA ILE A 181 5.04 -5.29 -5.04
C ILE A 181 3.66 -5.96 -4.81
N GLU A 182 2.59 -5.21 -4.47
CA GLU A 182 1.15 -5.56 -4.36
C GLU A 182 0.21 -4.54 -5.08
N THR A 183 -0.88 -4.91 -5.77
CA THR A 183 -1.81 -3.91 -6.40
C THR A 183 -3.10 -3.79 -5.63
N PHE A 184 -3.46 -4.80 -4.84
CA PHE A 184 -4.81 -4.89 -4.30
C PHE A 184 -5.89 -4.97 -5.41
N ASP A 185 -5.56 -5.64 -6.51
CA ASP A 185 -6.44 -5.82 -7.69
C ASP A 185 -6.87 -4.50 -8.35
N ILE A 186 -6.01 -3.48 -8.25
CA ILE A 186 -6.21 -2.17 -8.87
C ILE A 186 -5.57 -2.16 -10.27
N PRO A 187 -6.27 -1.66 -11.31
CA PRO A 187 -5.74 -1.61 -12.68
C PRO A 187 -4.49 -0.73 -12.79
N TYR A 188 -3.81 -0.81 -13.95
CA TYR A 188 -2.73 0.12 -14.27
C TYR A 188 -3.28 1.53 -14.40
N ASP A 189 -2.64 2.48 -13.75
CA ASP A 189 -3.14 3.84 -13.64
C ASP A 189 -2.23 4.84 -14.37
N TYR A 190 -2.59 5.19 -15.60
CA TYR A 190 -1.90 6.23 -16.37
C TYR A 190 -1.93 7.61 -15.70
N LEU A 191 -2.92 7.88 -14.83
CA LEU A 191 -3.10 9.15 -14.15
C LEU A 191 -2.41 9.21 -12.79
N SER A 192 -1.81 8.10 -12.37
CA SER A 192 -1.08 7.96 -11.11
C SER A 192 -0.09 9.11 -10.95
N ILE A 193 -0.12 9.77 -9.79
CA ILE A 193 0.89 10.78 -9.47
C ILE A 193 2.30 10.16 -9.45
N MET A 194 2.38 8.83 -9.29
CA MET A 194 3.60 8.04 -9.32
C MET A 194 4.02 7.62 -10.74
N HIS A 195 3.31 8.01 -11.79
CA HIS A 195 3.73 7.74 -13.17
C HIS A 195 4.77 8.77 -13.64
N TYR A 196 5.77 8.32 -14.40
CA TYR A 196 6.70 9.19 -15.12
C TYR A 196 6.01 9.91 -16.29
N SER A 197 6.54 11.06 -16.70
CA SER A 197 6.17 11.67 -17.98
C SER A 197 6.68 10.82 -19.14
N ASP A 198 6.18 11.10 -20.34
CA ASP A 198 6.54 10.36 -21.55
C ASP A 198 7.98 10.57 -22.01
N ASN A 199 8.67 11.62 -21.55
CA ASN A 199 10.02 12.02 -21.94
C ASN A 199 11.06 11.96 -20.80
N GLU A 200 10.70 11.35 -19.66
CA GLU A 200 11.56 11.27 -18.49
C GLU A 200 12.91 10.60 -18.84
N PHE A 201 14.03 11.13 -18.34
CA PHE A 201 15.40 10.69 -18.68
C PHE A 201 15.75 10.59 -20.19
N SER A 202 14.98 11.24 -21.07
CA SER A 202 15.30 11.30 -22.50
C SER A 202 16.61 12.05 -22.74
N TRP A 203 17.40 11.63 -23.74
CA TRP A 203 18.57 12.40 -24.17
C TRP A 203 18.19 13.63 -25.02
N ASP A 204 16.98 13.65 -25.59
CA ASP A 204 16.34 14.84 -26.16
C ASP A 204 14.87 14.88 -25.71
N SER A 205 14.64 15.40 -24.50
CA SER A 205 13.31 15.46 -23.89
C SER A 205 12.32 16.37 -24.61
N LYS A 206 12.77 17.19 -25.58
CA LYS A 206 11.88 18.06 -26.37
C LYS A 206 11.22 17.32 -27.52
N THR A 207 11.88 16.31 -28.08
CA THR A 207 11.41 15.61 -29.30
C THR A 207 11.21 14.11 -29.09
N LEU A 208 11.90 13.50 -28.13
CA LEU A 208 11.91 12.06 -27.92
C LEU A 208 11.24 11.66 -26.62
N ARG A 209 10.35 10.68 -26.75
CA ARG A 209 9.66 10.01 -25.64
C ARG A 209 10.40 8.74 -25.26
N THR A 210 10.59 8.52 -23.96
CA THR A 210 11.09 7.27 -23.38
C THR A 210 9.97 6.29 -23.02
N ILE A 211 8.74 6.77 -22.83
CA ILE A 211 7.56 5.95 -22.55
C ILE A 211 6.46 6.23 -23.57
N LYS A 212 6.05 5.20 -24.31
CA LYS A 212 4.86 5.24 -25.17
C LYS A 212 3.70 4.49 -24.52
N THR A 213 2.54 5.12 -24.40
CA THR A 213 1.32 4.44 -23.95
C THR A 213 0.74 3.58 -25.07
N ARG A 214 0.19 2.43 -24.72
CA ARG A 214 -0.53 1.57 -25.68
C ARG A 214 -1.90 2.14 -26.02
N ASP A 215 -2.53 2.81 -25.05
CA ASP A 215 -3.71 3.63 -25.28
C ASP A 215 -3.26 5.07 -25.61
N PRO A 216 -3.42 5.53 -26.86
CA PRO A 216 -2.94 6.84 -27.29
C PRO A 216 -3.63 8.01 -26.56
N SER A 217 -4.83 7.81 -26.00
CA SER A 217 -5.56 8.86 -25.29
C SER A 217 -4.82 9.34 -24.03
N PHE A 218 -3.94 8.50 -23.46
CA PHE A 218 -3.16 8.82 -22.27
C PHE A 218 -1.74 9.31 -22.56
N GLN A 219 -1.29 9.34 -23.82
CA GLN A 219 0.11 9.58 -24.15
C GLN A 219 0.65 10.91 -23.63
N ASN A 220 -0.15 11.98 -23.71
CA ASN A 220 0.23 13.32 -23.22
C ASN A 220 -0.36 13.62 -21.84
N ILE A 221 -0.85 12.59 -21.13
CA ILE A 221 -1.47 12.71 -19.81
C ILE A 221 -0.59 12.07 -18.72
N ILE A 222 0.12 10.97 -19.05
CA ILE A 222 1.06 10.34 -18.12
C ILE A 222 2.08 11.35 -17.57
N GLY A 223 2.42 11.21 -16.29
CA GLY A 223 3.32 12.15 -15.62
C GLY A 223 2.66 13.42 -15.13
N GLN A 224 1.32 13.46 -15.04
CA GLN A 224 0.61 14.57 -14.42
C GLN A 224 1.14 14.88 -13.01
N ARG A 225 1.21 16.17 -12.67
CA ARG A 225 1.60 16.71 -11.36
C ARG A 225 0.57 17.73 -10.89
N ILE A 226 -0.68 17.28 -10.79
CA ILE A 226 -1.84 18.09 -10.42
C ILE A 226 -2.45 17.60 -9.11
N SER A 227 -2.76 16.30 -9.01
CA SER A 227 -3.45 15.71 -7.85
C SER A 227 -3.19 14.21 -7.76
N LEU A 228 -3.58 13.57 -6.65
CA LEU A 228 -3.70 12.12 -6.59
C LEU A 228 -4.73 11.64 -7.60
N SER A 229 -4.48 10.50 -8.24
CA SER A 229 -5.54 9.82 -8.97
C SER A 229 -6.53 9.13 -8.02
N TYR A 230 -7.69 8.76 -8.53
CA TYR A 230 -8.62 7.90 -7.81
C TYR A 230 -7.96 6.59 -7.35
N TYR A 231 -7.11 6.01 -8.18
CA TYR A 231 -6.46 4.73 -7.88
C TYR A 231 -5.28 4.86 -6.92
N ASP A 232 -4.59 6.01 -6.85
CA ASP A 232 -3.63 6.30 -5.78
C ASP A 232 -4.34 6.29 -4.41
N ILE A 233 -5.50 6.95 -4.33
CA ILE A 233 -6.31 7.02 -3.10
C ILE A 233 -6.85 5.63 -2.74
N LYS A 234 -7.46 4.91 -3.70
CA LYS A 234 -7.99 3.56 -3.47
C LYS A 234 -6.89 2.63 -2.97
N MET A 235 -5.72 2.66 -3.62
CA MET A 235 -4.60 1.79 -3.25
C MET A 235 -4.08 2.08 -1.86
N THR A 236 -4.00 3.34 -1.44
CA THR A 236 -3.62 3.69 -0.08
C THR A 236 -4.64 3.17 0.94
N ASN A 237 -5.94 3.28 0.64
CA ASN A 237 -6.99 2.76 1.53
C ASN A 237 -6.94 1.24 1.68
N ASP A 238 -6.73 0.51 0.57
CA ASP A 238 -6.56 -0.94 0.59
C ASP A 238 -5.26 -1.34 1.32
N MET A 239 -4.17 -0.59 1.09
CA MET A 239 -2.85 -0.86 1.69
C MET A 239 -2.83 -0.67 3.20
N TYR A 240 -3.49 0.36 3.71
CA TYR A 240 -3.58 0.66 5.14
C TYR A 240 -4.87 0.17 5.79
N SER A 241 -5.68 -0.63 5.07
CA SER A 241 -6.94 -1.20 5.57
C SER A 241 -7.86 -0.17 6.20
N CYS A 242 -8.01 1.00 5.58
CA CYS A 242 -8.68 2.15 6.19
C CYS A 242 -10.15 1.88 6.56
N ALA A 243 -10.83 1.02 5.79
CA ALA A 243 -12.19 0.56 6.06
C ALA A 243 -12.33 -0.31 7.33
N ALA A 244 -11.23 -0.84 7.88
CA ALA A 244 -11.27 -1.68 9.10
C ALA A 244 -11.72 -0.90 10.35
N ARG A 245 -11.66 0.44 10.31
CA ARG A 245 -12.15 1.31 11.40
C ARG A 245 -13.68 1.45 11.41
N CYS A 246 -14.37 0.94 10.40
CA CYS A 246 -15.81 1.07 10.30
C CYS A 246 -16.53 0.09 11.22
N PRO A 247 -17.60 0.54 11.92
CA PRO A 247 -18.29 -0.27 12.92
C PRO A 247 -18.99 -1.49 12.32
N TYR A 248 -19.33 -1.44 11.03
CA TYR A 248 -20.00 -2.52 10.31
C TYR A 248 -19.34 -2.75 8.96
N TYR A 249 -19.40 -3.99 8.48
CA TYR A 249 -18.99 -4.31 7.12
C TYR A 249 -20.00 -3.72 6.12
N GLN A 250 -19.54 -2.73 5.35
CA GLN A 250 -20.33 -2.04 4.35
C GLN A 250 -19.74 -2.31 2.97
N ARG A 251 -20.60 -2.57 1.98
CA ARG A 251 -20.19 -2.66 0.59
C ARG A 251 -20.74 -1.47 -0.17
N CYS A 252 -19.87 -0.83 -0.93
CA CYS A 252 -20.30 0.15 -1.91
C CYS A 252 -20.94 -0.53 -3.11
N THR A 253 -22.09 -0.01 -3.53
CA THR A 253 -22.90 -0.55 -4.64
C THR A 253 -22.58 0.13 -5.97
N TYR A 254 -22.08 1.36 -5.93
CA TYR A 254 -21.68 2.09 -7.12
C TYR A 254 -20.55 1.36 -7.86
N PRO A 255 -20.61 1.23 -9.19
CA PRO A 255 -19.50 0.67 -9.97
C PRO A 255 -18.21 1.44 -9.70
N ASN A 256 -17.10 0.72 -9.58
CA ASN A 256 -15.77 1.30 -9.32
C ASN A 256 -15.75 2.24 -8.11
N SER A 257 -16.41 1.88 -7.01
CA SER A 257 -16.37 2.60 -5.73
C SER A 257 -15.72 1.74 -4.62
N PHE A 258 -15.20 2.38 -3.58
CA PHE A 258 -14.66 1.69 -2.39
C PHE A 258 -15.07 2.40 -1.10
N LEU A 259 -15.02 1.69 0.04
CA LEU A 259 -15.35 2.27 1.34
C LEU A 259 -14.15 3.06 1.89
N GLY A 260 -14.32 4.36 2.07
CA GLY A 260 -13.30 5.26 2.59
C GLY A 260 -13.13 5.22 4.13
N PRO A 261 -12.22 6.04 4.68
CA PRO A 261 -11.88 6.06 6.11
C PRO A 261 -13.01 6.63 6.99
N THR A 262 -13.94 7.38 6.40
CA THR A 262 -15.13 7.96 7.06
C THR A 262 -16.35 7.02 7.02
N CYS A 263 -16.17 5.79 6.56
CA CYS A 263 -17.26 4.84 6.32
C CYS A 263 -18.30 5.36 5.31
N ARG A 264 -17.84 6.18 4.37
CA ARG A 264 -18.60 6.63 3.19
C ARG A 264 -17.97 6.04 1.94
N CYS A 265 -18.80 5.75 0.95
CA CYS A 265 -18.32 5.24 -0.33
C CYS A 265 -17.70 6.36 -1.15
N LEU A 266 -16.50 6.09 -1.68
CA LEU A 266 -15.74 6.99 -2.52
C LEU A 266 -15.78 6.52 -3.98
N CYS A 267 -16.20 7.44 -4.84
CA CYS A 267 -16.32 7.29 -6.27
C CYS A 267 -15.21 8.09 -6.98
N PRO A 268 -14.86 7.74 -8.23
CA PRO A 268 -13.96 8.55 -9.05
C PRO A 268 -14.49 9.97 -9.18
N ASN A 269 -13.61 10.94 -8.98
CA ASN A 269 -13.91 12.34 -9.28
C ASN A 269 -13.60 12.64 -10.76
N TYR A 270 -13.70 13.91 -11.16
CA TYR A 270 -13.59 14.36 -12.56
C TYR A 270 -12.35 13.78 -13.27
N HIS A 271 -12.57 13.11 -14.41
CA HIS A 271 -11.55 12.43 -15.22
C HIS A 271 -10.63 11.46 -14.45
N GLY A 272 -11.07 10.92 -13.30
CA GLY A 272 -10.27 9.98 -12.51
C GLY A 272 -9.19 10.62 -11.64
N LEU A 273 -9.13 11.96 -11.56
CA LEU A 273 -8.26 12.67 -10.61
C LEU A 273 -9.02 12.94 -9.31
N GLY A 274 -8.50 12.42 -8.20
CA GLY A 274 -9.12 12.50 -6.88
C GLY A 274 -10.29 11.53 -6.70
N ALA A 275 -10.84 11.57 -5.49
CA ALA A 275 -12.06 10.86 -5.12
C ALA A 275 -13.10 11.87 -4.65
N LYS A 276 -14.36 11.45 -4.64
CA LYS A 276 -15.47 12.18 -4.02
C LYS A 276 -16.42 11.19 -3.37
N GLU A 277 -17.19 11.63 -2.40
CA GLU A 277 -18.28 10.81 -1.88
C GLU A 277 -19.27 10.46 -3.00
N CYS A 278 -19.68 9.19 -3.04
CA CYS A 278 -20.68 8.72 -3.98
C CYS A 278 -22.05 9.36 -3.67
N PRO A 279 -22.89 9.62 -4.68
CA PRO A 279 -24.24 10.16 -4.46
C PRO A 279 -25.06 9.29 -3.51
N VAL A 280 -25.74 9.91 -2.53
CA VAL A 280 -26.32 9.24 -1.34
C VAL A 280 -27.34 8.13 -1.66
N ASN A 281 -27.96 8.16 -2.84
CA ASN A 281 -28.99 7.21 -3.25
C ASN A 281 -28.44 5.77 -3.30
N ASN A 282 -28.70 4.98 -2.25
CA ASN A 282 -28.30 3.59 -2.08
C ASN A 282 -26.80 3.31 -2.29
N ALA A 283 -25.91 4.28 -2.01
CA ALA A 283 -24.47 4.14 -2.23
C ALA A 283 -23.79 3.04 -1.41
N ILE A 284 -24.40 2.74 -0.27
CA ILE A 284 -23.95 1.75 0.68
C ILE A 284 -25.05 0.71 0.77
N GLN A 285 -24.69 -0.54 0.51
CA GLN A 285 -25.43 -1.66 1.04
C GLN A 285 -24.77 -2.00 2.38
N VAL A 286 -25.48 -1.74 3.49
CA VAL A 286 -25.09 -2.34 4.77
C VAL A 286 -25.30 -3.82 4.59
N VAL A 287 -24.22 -4.56 4.46
CA VAL A 287 -24.32 -5.98 4.20
C VAL A 287 -24.47 -6.66 5.56
N HIS A 288 -25.72 -6.84 5.98
CA HIS A 288 -26.07 -7.80 7.03
C HIS A 288 -25.88 -9.21 6.46
N GLY A 289 -24.63 -9.66 6.44
CA GLY A 289 -24.24 -10.97 5.88
C GLY A 289 -24.20 -10.98 4.35
N TYR A 290 -23.12 -11.54 3.80
CA TYR A 290 -23.02 -11.82 2.36
C TYR A 290 -23.69 -13.15 2.04
N GLY A 291 -24.25 -13.24 0.83
CA GLY A 291 -25.03 -14.39 0.37
C GLY A 291 -24.51 -15.77 0.79
N GLY A 292 -25.43 -16.62 1.24
CA GLY A 292 -25.23 -18.05 1.48
C GLY A 292 -24.43 -18.44 2.72
N HIS A 293 -23.71 -17.52 3.38
CA HIS A 293 -23.00 -17.82 4.62
C HIS A 293 -23.17 -16.67 5.61
N TYR A 294 -23.65 -17.03 6.81
CA TYR A 294 -23.85 -16.17 7.97
C TYR A 294 -22.73 -15.13 8.15
N LEU A 295 -23.11 -13.97 8.70
CA LEU A 295 -22.23 -12.99 9.33
C LEU A 295 -21.03 -13.72 9.96
N ASP A 296 -19.80 -13.33 9.59
CA ASP A 296 -18.59 -13.93 10.15
C ASP A 296 -18.38 -13.38 11.58
N CYS A 297 -19.33 -13.73 12.43
CA CYS A 297 -19.45 -13.42 13.84
C CYS A 297 -19.41 -14.74 14.61
N TYR A 298 -19.11 -14.67 15.90
CA TYR A 298 -19.13 -15.85 16.75
C TYR A 298 -20.26 -15.77 17.79
N GLU A 299 -20.90 -16.91 18.07
CA GLU A 299 -21.87 -17.06 19.14
C GLU A 299 -21.19 -17.60 20.41
N GLY A 300 -21.70 -17.22 21.59
CA GLY A 300 -21.14 -17.66 22.87
C GLY A 300 -19.65 -17.34 22.99
N THR A 301 -18.81 -18.38 23.14
CA THR A 301 -17.35 -18.27 23.15
C THR A 301 -16.70 -18.48 21.79
N GLY A 302 -17.47 -18.82 20.76
CA GLY A 302 -16.97 -19.06 19.40
C GLY A 302 -16.36 -20.43 19.16
N THR A 303 -16.70 -21.44 19.97
CA THR A 303 -16.26 -22.83 19.76
C THR A 303 -16.80 -23.45 18.46
N THR A 304 -17.97 -23.00 18.04
CA THR A 304 -18.63 -23.37 16.78
C THR A 304 -18.25 -22.47 15.61
N TYR A 305 -17.45 -21.43 15.83
CA TYR A 305 -17.06 -20.49 14.79
C TYR A 305 -16.26 -21.19 13.67
N ARG A 306 -16.71 -21.07 12.42
CA ARG A 306 -16.08 -21.67 11.23
C ARG A 306 -15.80 -20.66 10.12
N GLY A 307 -15.65 -19.40 10.51
CA GLY A 307 -15.31 -18.30 9.64
C GLY A 307 -13.96 -18.39 8.93
N THR A 308 -13.69 -17.40 8.08
CA THR A 308 -12.43 -17.30 7.31
C THR A 308 -11.53 -16.16 7.78
N ARG A 309 -11.83 -15.50 8.91
CA ARG A 309 -10.93 -14.49 9.51
C ARG A 309 -9.55 -15.09 9.78
N SER A 310 -8.48 -14.44 9.35
CA SER A 310 -7.10 -14.95 9.47
C SER A 310 -6.09 -13.94 10.04
N TRP A 311 -6.57 -12.95 10.80
CA TRP A 311 -5.74 -11.95 11.46
C TRP A 311 -6.30 -11.58 12.84
N THR A 312 -5.41 -11.10 13.71
CA THR A 312 -5.71 -10.75 15.09
C THR A 312 -6.19 -9.31 15.23
N ARG A 313 -6.65 -8.91 16.42
CA ARG A 313 -7.06 -7.51 16.71
C ARG A 313 -5.96 -6.49 16.50
N SER A 314 -4.70 -6.85 16.77
CA SER A 314 -3.54 -5.98 16.53
C SER A 314 -3.00 -6.08 15.10
N GLY A 315 -3.69 -6.84 14.23
CA GLY A 315 -3.36 -6.96 12.81
C GLY A 315 -2.30 -8.02 12.48
N HIS A 316 -1.90 -8.86 13.45
CA HIS A 316 -0.97 -9.95 13.18
C HIS A 316 -1.63 -11.03 12.33
N THR A 317 -0.91 -11.56 11.35
CA THR A 317 -1.40 -12.67 10.53
C THR A 317 -1.36 -13.97 11.32
N CYS A 318 -2.46 -14.70 11.33
CA CYS A 318 -2.55 -15.99 11.99
C CYS A 318 -1.64 -17.02 11.32
N MET A 319 -1.00 -17.86 12.14
CA MET A 319 -0.28 -19.04 11.70
C MET A 319 -1.24 -20.13 11.23
N ASN A 320 -0.76 -20.97 10.32
CA ASN A 320 -1.49 -22.17 9.89
C ASN A 320 -1.50 -23.19 11.04
N TRP A 321 -2.66 -23.71 11.43
CA TRP A 321 -2.77 -24.69 12.54
C TRP A 321 -2.04 -26.01 12.25
N ALA A 322 -1.82 -26.37 10.98
CA ALA A 322 -0.97 -27.50 10.63
C ALA A 322 0.51 -27.29 10.99
N ASN A 323 0.93 -26.04 11.23
CA ASN A 323 2.30 -25.66 11.58
C ASN A 323 2.48 -25.37 13.08
N THR A 324 1.48 -25.66 13.93
CA THR A 324 1.54 -25.39 15.38
C THR A 324 1.75 -26.67 16.19
N LEU A 325 2.43 -27.68 15.62
CA LEU A 325 2.64 -29.00 16.22
C LEU A 325 3.37 -28.96 17.57
N ASP A 326 4.15 -27.90 17.80
CA ASP A 326 4.90 -27.61 19.02
C ASP A 326 4.08 -26.87 20.09
N ARG A 327 2.78 -26.61 19.84
CA ARG A 327 1.91 -25.81 20.72
C ARG A 327 0.85 -26.64 21.41
N ASP A 328 0.39 -26.13 22.55
CA ASP A 328 -0.66 -26.74 23.39
C ASP A 328 -1.94 -27.02 22.60
N VAL A 329 -2.30 -26.14 21.67
CA VAL A 329 -3.45 -26.30 20.77
C VAL A 329 -2.95 -26.50 19.35
N SER A 330 -3.06 -27.73 18.86
CA SER A 330 -2.52 -28.12 17.57
C SER A 330 -3.35 -29.25 16.95
N ILE A 331 -3.07 -29.56 15.69
CA ILE A 331 -3.70 -30.71 15.03
C ILE A 331 -3.36 -32.07 15.68
N LEU A 332 -2.38 -32.11 16.60
CA LEU A 332 -2.08 -33.30 17.41
C LEU A 332 -3.00 -33.40 18.63
N THR A 333 -3.26 -32.27 19.32
CA THR A 333 -4.16 -32.24 20.47
C THR A 333 -5.64 -32.21 20.07
N TYR A 334 -5.95 -31.78 18.84
CA TYR A 334 -7.30 -31.81 18.25
C TYR A 334 -7.26 -32.47 16.85
N PRO A 335 -7.18 -33.81 16.78
CA PRO A 335 -7.12 -34.54 15.51
C PRO A 335 -8.43 -34.48 14.73
N ASN A 336 -8.41 -34.88 13.45
CA ASN A 336 -9.58 -34.94 12.55
C ASN A 336 -10.36 -33.60 12.45
N SER A 337 -9.65 -32.48 12.52
CA SER A 337 -10.24 -31.14 12.53
C SER A 337 -11.21 -30.86 13.67
N ALA A 338 -11.04 -31.55 14.80
CA ALA A 338 -11.72 -31.20 16.05
C ALA A 338 -11.47 -29.72 16.40
N GLY A 339 -12.49 -29.02 16.90
CA GLY A 339 -12.40 -27.57 17.16
C GLY A 339 -12.27 -26.69 15.91
N GLY A 340 -12.32 -27.28 14.70
CA GLY A 340 -12.24 -26.57 13.43
C GLY A 340 -10.83 -26.16 13.03
N ILE A 341 -9.77 -26.70 13.64
CA ILE A 341 -8.38 -26.42 13.25
C ILE A 341 -7.91 -27.43 12.19
N GLY A 342 -6.97 -27.03 11.33
CA GLY A 342 -6.52 -27.86 10.20
C GLY A 342 -5.50 -27.16 9.33
N ASN A 343 -5.40 -27.56 8.06
CA ASN A 343 -4.48 -26.93 7.10
C ASN A 343 -5.01 -25.59 6.58
N HIS A 344 -5.18 -24.63 7.48
CA HIS A 344 -5.56 -23.25 7.22
C HIS A 344 -5.12 -22.37 8.39
N ASN A 345 -5.16 -21.05 8.21
CA ASN A 345 -4.78 -20.07 9.24
C ASN A 345 -5.98 -19.27 9.77
N TYR A 346 -7.19 -19.78 9.66
CA TYR A 346 -8.37 -19.09 10.17
C TYR A 346 -8.47 -19.13 11.69
N CYS A 347 -8.98 -18.08 12.32
CA CYS A 347 -9.22 -17.98 13.75
C CYS A 347 -10.18 -19.07 14.24
N ARG A 348 -9.86 -19.71 15.36
CA ARG A 348 -10.67 -20.79 15.94
C ARG A 348 -10.73 -20.64 17.45
N ASN A 349 -11.69 -21.32 18.05
CA ASN A 349 -11.69 -21.54 19.49
C ASN A 349 -11.89 -23.04 19.77
N PRO A 350 -10.82 -23.86 19.79
CA PRO A 350 -10.98 -25.31 19.83
C PRO A 350 -11.59 -25.86 21.13
N TYR A 351 -11.64 -25.07 22.20
CA TYR A 351 -12.19 -25.44 23.50
C TYR A 351 -12.89 -24.27 24.19
N ALA A 352 -13.85 -24.54 25.07
CA ALA A 352 -14.67 -23.52 25.73
C ALA A 352 -13.94 -22.68 26.80
N GLY A 353 -12.63 -22.87 26.99
CA GLY A 353 -11.84 -22.16 28.00
C GLY A 353 -11.40 -20.75 27.58
N SER A 354 -11.56 -20.39 26.31
CA SER A 354 -11.26 -19.05 25.79
C SER A 354 -12.57 -18.31 25.48
N PRO A 355 -12.69 -16.99 25.75
CA PRO A 355 -13.94 -16.24 25.60
C PRO A 355 -14.31 -15.89 24.15
N GLN A 356 -13.37 -15.98 23.20
CA GLN A 356 -13.60 -15.66 21.78
C GLN A 356 -12.59 -16.36 20.87
N PRO A 357 -12.80 -16.41 19.54
CA PRO A 357 -11.85 -17.00 18.62
C PRO A 357 -10.50 -16.26 18.57
N TRP A 358 -9.44 -17.03 18.40
CA TRP A 358 -8.05 -16.59 18.46
C TRP A 358 -7.18 -17.40 17.50
N CYS A 359 -5.91 -17.04 17.39
CA CYS A 359 -4.91 -17.81 16.65
C CYS A 359 -3.50 -17.58 17.20
N TYR A 360 -2.58 -18.51 16.89
CA TYR A 360 -1.15 -18.28 17.07
C TYR A 360 -0.62 -17.32 16.00
N VAL A 361 0.41 -16.55 16.33
CA VAL A 361 1.07 -15.62 15.40
C VAL A 361 2.57 -15.83 15.43
N SER A 362 3.24 -15.58 14.31
CA SER A 362 4.68 -15.77 14.15
C SER A 362 5.49 -14.55 14.61
N ASP A 363 5.07 -13.90 15.70
CA ASP A 363 5.77 -12.75 16.31
C ASP A 363 6.58 -13.21 17.53
N ILE A 364 7.73 -12.58 17.77
CA ILE A 364 8.65 -12.91 18.88
C ILE A 364 8.17 -12.39 20.24
N ARG A 365 7.25 -11.41 20.26
CA ARG A 365 6.72 -10.78 21.47
C ARG A 365 5.31 -11.25 21.82
N VAL A 366 4.56 -11.70 20.83
CA VAL A 366 3.17 -12.17 20.99
C VAL A 366 3.08 -13.52 20.31
N PHE A 367 2.87 -14.59 21.07
CA PHE A 367 2.80 -15.95 20.50
C PHE A 367 1.39 -16.33 20.05
N TRP A 368 0.36 -15.72 20.63
CA TRP A 368 -1.04 -15.87 20.25
C TRP A 368 -1.82 -14.61 20.59
N GLU A 369 -2.93 -14.39 19.90
CA GLU A 369 -3.81 -13.26 20.19
C GLU A 369 -5.25 -13.54 19.72
N TYR A 370 -6.19 -12.85 20.34
CA TYR A 370 -7.59 -12.84 19.93
C TYR A 370 -7.79 -12.19 18.56
N CYS A 371 -8.73 -12.76 17.80
CA CYS A 371 -9.13 -12.22 16.52
C CYS A 371 -10.19 -11.13 16.66
N ASP A 372 -10.17 -10.20 15.70
CA ASP A 372 -11.20 -9.16 15.56
C ASP A 372 -12.40 -9.72 14.79
N ILE A 373 -13.22 -10.46 15.52
CA ILE A 373 -14.46 -11.07 15.03
C ILE A 373 -15.57 -10.54 15.94
N PRO A 374 -16.65 -9.96 15.41
CA PRO A 374 -17.76 -9.50 16.25
C PRO A 374 -18.52 -10.69 16.86
N ARG A 375 -19.16 -10.49 18.01
CA ARG A 375 -20.20 -11.42 18.50
C ARG A 375 -21.45 -11.27 17.64
N CYS A 376 -22.13 -12.38 17.36
CA CYS A 376 -23.45 -12.33 16.73
C CYS A 376 -24.44 -11.65 17.68
N GLN A 377 -25.30 -10.78 17.13
CA GLN A 377 -26.35 -10.07 17.88
C GLN A 377 -27.60 -10.92 18.01
#